data_AF-A0A850F108-F1
#
_entry.id   AF-A0A850F108-F1
#
_cell.length_a   1.000
_cell.length_b   1.000
_cell.length_c   1.000
_cell.angle_alpha   90.00
_cell.angle_beta   90.00
_cell.angle_gamma   90.00
#
_symmetry.space_group_name_H-M   'P 1'
#
loop_
_entity.id
_entity.type
_entity.pdbx_description
1 polymer ?
#
loop_
_entity_poly.entity_id
_entity_poly.type
_entity_poly.pdbx_seq_one_letter_code
_entity_poly.pdbx_strand_id
1 'polypeptide(L)' 'MRRSRTEVGRWRMLRQTQRRKTRWLEAQSRRNMRIHAIRKSLAQQQRLTLLFAFHDS' A
#
# COMPACT_ATOMS: atom_id res chain seq x y z
N MET A 1 -35.34 -13.14 -12.42
CA MET A 1 -35.45 -11.79 -11.81
C MET A 1 -35.10 -10.71 -12.83
N ARG A 2 -36.09 -10.04 -13.41
CA ARG A 2 -35.85 -8.83 -14.22
C ARG A 2 -35.77 -7.64 -13.26
N ARG A 3 -34.61 -7.01 -13.15
CA ARG A 3 -34.43 -5.76 -12.39
C ARG A 3 -34.56 -4.58 -13.35
N SER A 4 -35.08 -3.47 -12.87
CA SER A 4 -35.20 -2.25 -13.68
C SER A 4 -33.80 -1.78 -14.13
N ARG A 5 -33.72 -1.10 -15.29
CA ARG A 5 -32.46 -0.51 -15.77
C ARG A 5 -31.85 0.42 -14.72
N THR A 6 -32.69 1.15 -13.99
CA THR A 6 -32.30 2.06 -12.90
C THR A 6 -31.67 1.31 -11.73
N GLU A 7 -32.27 0.19 -11.28
CA GLU A 7 -31.66 -0.65 -10.26
C GLU A 7 -30.30 -1.13 -10.72
N VAL A 8 -30.20 -1.73 -11.92
CA VAL A 8 -28.91 -2.22 -12.44
C VAL A 8 -27.87 -1.09 -12.50
N GLY A 9 -28.27 0.12 -12.86
CA GLY A 9 -27.44 1.33 -12.79
C GLY A 9 -26.93 1.62 -11.38
N ARG A 10 -27.82 1.67 -10.38
CA ARG A 10 -27.44 1.85 -8.95
C ARG A 10 -26.49 0.76 -8.47
N TRP A 11 -26.75 -0.50 -8.82
CA TRP A 11 -25.89 -1.64 -8.49
C TRP A 11 -24.49 -1.51 -9.11
N ARG A 12 -24.40 -1.01 -10.35
CA ARG A 12 -23.10 -0.73 -11.00
C ARG A 12 -22.37 0.42 -10.32
N MET A 13 -23.06 1.52 -10.01
CA MET A 13 -22.47 2.65 -9.30
C MET A 13 -21.91 2.26 -7.94
N LEU A 14 -22.68 1.51 -7.12
CA LEU A 14 -22.23 1.04 -5.82
C LEU A 14 -20.96 0.19 -5.93
N ARG A 15 -20.93 -0.77 -6.85
CA ARG A 15 -19.75 -1.61 -7.10
C ARG A 15 -18.56 -0.81 -7.62
N GLN A 16 -18.78 0.18 -8.49
CA GLN A 16 -17.71 1.03 -8.99
C GLN A 16 -17.08 1.86 -7.87
N THR A 17 -17.88 2.43 -6.96
CA THR A 17 -17.38 3.16 -5.79
C THR A 17 -16.60 2.24 -4.86
N GLN A 18 -17.11 1.04 -4.57
CA GLN A 18 -16.38 0.06 -3.77
C GLN A 18 -15.04 -0.34 -4.40
N ARG A 19 -15.02 -0.63 -5.70
CA ARG A 19 -13.78 -0.95 -6.44
C ARG A 19 -12.76 0.18 -6.40
N ARG A 20 -13.21 1.44 -6.54
CA ARG A 20 -12.32 2.61 -6.42
C ARG A 20 -11.69 2.70 -5.03
N LYS A 21 -12.49 2.53 -3.97
CA LYS A 21 -12.02 2.52 -2.58
C LYS A 21 -10.99 1.40 -2.35
N THR A 22 -11.29 0.18 -2.76
CA THR A 22 -10.37 -0.97 -2.62
C THR A 22 -9.05 -0.73 -3.37
N ARG A 23 -9.10 -0.30 -4.64
CA ARG A 23 -7.88 0.00 -5.41
C ARG A 23 -7.04 1.10 -4.79
N TRP A 24 -7.68 2.14 -4.26
CA TRP A 24 -6.98 3.21 -3.57
C TRP A 24 -6.27 2.70 -2.31
N LEU A 25 -6.95 1.90 -1.47
CA LEU A 25 -6.36 1.31 -0.27
C LEU A 25 -5.20 0.36 -0.60
N GLU A 26 -5.34 -0.48 -1.62
CA GLU A 26 -4.27 -1.36 -2.07
C GLU A 26 -3.05 -0.56 -2.56
N ALA A 27 -3.26 0.51 -3.32
CA ALA A 27 -2.18 1.38 -3.77
C ALA A 27 -1.46 2.06 -2.59
N GLN A 28 -2.22 2.53 -1.59
CA GLN A 28 -1.65 3.06 -0.35
C GLN A 28 -0.85 2.01 0.41
N SER A 29 -1.39 0.79 0.57
CA SER A 29 -0.70 -0.31 1.25
C SER A 29 0.61 -0.68 0.56
N ARG A 30 0.62 -0.83 -0.77
CA ARG A 30 1.86 -1.07 -1.55
C ARG A 30 2.90 0.02 -1.32
N ARG A 31 2.49 1.29 -1.34
CA ARG A 31 3.38 2.42 -1.06
C ARG A 31 3.94 2.36 0.36
N ASN A 32 3.10 2.10 1.36
CA ASN A 32 3.52 2.00 2.75
C ASN A 32 4.52 0.87 2.97
N MET A 33 4.26 -0.32 2.41
CA MET A 33 5.22 -1.44 2.47
C MET A 33 6.57 -1.07 1.86
N ARG A 34 6.59 -0.37 0.72
CA ARG A 34 7.84 0.11 0.11
C ARG A 34 8.58 1.10 1.00
N ILE A 35 7.86 2.04 1.63
CA ILE A 35 8.46 3.00 2.58
C ILE A 35 9.06 2.26 3.78
N HIS A 36 8.36 1.28 4.34
CA HIS A 36 8.86 0.49 5.47
C HIS A 36 10.11 -0.32 5.08
N ALA A 37 10.13 -0.93 3.89
CA ALA A 37 11.29 -1.65 3.40
C ALA A 37 12.53 -0.75 3.27
N ILE A 38 12.36 0.46 2.70
CA ILE A 38 13.43 1.46 2.57
C ILE A 38 13.95 1.87 3.95
N ARG A 39 13.04 2.21 4.87
CA ARG A 39 13.42 2.60 6.25
C ARG A 39 14.19 1.50 6.96
N LYS A 40 13.77 0.24 6.80
CA LYS A 40 14.45 -0.92 7.38
C LYS A 40 15.86 -1.08 6.80
N SER A 41 16.00 -0.94 5.48
CA SER A 41 17.30 -0.99 4.80
C SER A 41 18.24 0.11 5.30
N LEU A 42 17.74 1.33 5.42
CA LEU A 42 18.53 2.48 5.90
C LEU A 42 19.00 2.28 7.35
N ALA A 43 18.10 1.83 8.24
CA ALA A 43 18.46 1.52 9.62
C ALA A 43 19.52 0.41 9.72
N GLN A 44 19.41 -0.62 8.86
CA GLN A 44 20.41 -1.67 8.78
C GLN A 44 21.77 -1.14 8.33
N GLN A 45 21.80 -0.26 7.31
CA GLN A 45 23.03 0.37 6.84
C GLN A 45 23.69 1.19 7.95
N GLN A 46 22.93 2.03 8.65
CA GLN A 46 23.43 2.82 9.79
C GLN A 46 24.04 1.93 10.88
N ARG A 47 23.38 0.80 11.21
CA ARG A 47 23.89 -0.16 12.19
C ARG A 47 25.21 -0.80 11.75
N LEU A 48 25.31 -1.19 10.48
CA LEU A 48 26.54 -1.77 9.93
C LEU A 48 27.68 -0.75 9.89
N THR A 49 27.41 0.48 9.45
CA THR A 49 28.41 1.56 9.43
C THR A 49 29.01 1.80 10.81
N LEU A 50 28.18 1.87 11.86
CA LEU A 50 28.66 2.00 13.23
C LEU A 50 29.52 0.80 13.66
N LEU A 51 29.05 -0.42 13.39
CA LEU A 51 29.78 -1.64 13.77
C LEU A 51 31.18 -1.70 13.17
N PHE A 52 31.32 -1.37 11.88
CA PHE A 52 32.63 -1.34 11.21
C PHE A 52 33.48 -0.14 11.66
N ALA A 53 32.89 1.04 11.84
CA ALA A 53 33.62 2.20 12.32
C ALA A 53 34.26 1.98 13.71
N PHE A 54 33.58 1.25 14.61
CA PHE A 54 34.13 0.90 15.93
C PHE A 54 35.09 -0.29 15.90
N HIS A 55 35.03 -1.16 14.89
CA HIS A 55 35.94 -2.31 14.77
C HIS A 55 37.31 -1.90 14.20
N ASP A 56 37.36 -0.84 13.39
CA ASP A 56 38.60 -0.32 12.80
C ASP A 56 39.34 0.68 13.73
N SER A 57 38.88 0.84 14.97
CA SER A 57 39.48 1.67 16.03
C SER A 57 40.34 0.83 16.98
#